data_AF-A0A2E6C3H6-F1
#
_entry.id   AF-A0A2E6C3H6-F1
#
_cell.length_a   1.000
_cell.length_b   1.000
_cell.length_c   1.000
_cell.angle_alpha   90.00
_cell.angle_beta   90.00
_cell.angle_gamma   90.00
#
_symmetry.space_group_name_H-M   'P 1'
#
loop_
_entity.id
_entity.type
_entity.pdbx_description
1 polymer ?
#
loop_
_entity_poly.entity_id
_entity_poly.type
_entity_poly.pdbx_seq_one_letter_code
_entity_poly.pdbx_strand_id
1 'polypeptide(L)'
;MKNLLQCAVFVTLESQLLDIANRIQSANVVHLMAPADVEGVLALSQLESALLDNSKNYLRRILPPRKHVSRDNKEIIPEVEGLVIHISPFQETQSATHIEENYIQLFPISVSVNFPNSSRTHNGAVDCTALCAALASILSPDGSRVRKQRPLTIAGSWLRSGADANYDPVLSILRDHLDNEGSIEIRPLPEVPSPEVSMIPGLSKMMLNRLQRSWPKMDIEQRSSAISELVLPSLRIEGISTMRLEELVWHRAMIPGNDIDIASQLHQAQSQWPQDETEAKVHASTILDGLITKGHF
;
A
#
# COMPACT_ATOMS: atom_id res chain seq x y z
N MET A 1 7.03 -16.88 -5.04
CA MET A 1 5.93 -16.03 -4.53
C MET A 1 4.67 -16.87 -4.52
N LYS A 2 3.82 -16.73 -3.50
CA LYS A 2 2.51 -17.39 -3.51
C LYS A 2 1.56 -16.56 -4.38
N ASN A 3 0.52 -17.19 -4.91
CA ASN A 3 -0.50 -16.45 -5.67
C ASN A 3 -1.20 -15.47 -4.72
N LEU A 4 -1.26 -14.18 -5.08
CA LEU A 4 -1.91 -13.16 -4.25
C LEU A 4 -3.41 -13.42 -4.10
N LEU A 5 -4.05 -13.98 -5.12
CA LEU A 5 -5.47 -14.30 -5.10
C LEU A 5 -5.82 -15.39 -4.08
N GLN A 6 -4.84 -16.18 -3.62
CA GLN A 6 -5.04 -17.13 -2.52
C GLN A 6 -5.14 -16.44 -1.15
N CYS A 7 -4.80 -15.16 -1.07
CA CYS A 7 -4.95 -14.38 0.15
C CYS A 7 -6.44 -14.14 0.42
N ALA A 8 -6.87 -14.36 1.68
CA ALA A 8 -8.28 -14.39 2.05
C ALA A 8 -9.05 -13.11 1.70
N VAL A 9 -8.38 -11.96 1.62
CA VAL A 9 -8.98 -10.67 1.27
C VAL A 9 -9.44 -10.59 -0.18
N PHE A 10 -8.93 -11.43 -1.08
CA PHE A 10 -9.26 -11.41 -2.51
C PHE A 10 -10.24 -12.49 -2.94
N VAL A 11 -10.60 -13.44 -2.07
CA VAL A 11 -11.46 -14.58 -2.42
C VAL A 11 -12.81 -14.12 -3.00
N THR A 12 -13.43 -13.11 -2.39
CA THR A 12 -14.71 -12.56 -2.87
C THR A 12 -14.56 -11.65 -4.09
N LEU A 13 -13.33 -11.26 -4.44
CA LEU A 13 -13.01 -10.35 -5.55
C LEU A 13 -12.46 -11.09 -6.78
N GLU A 14 -12.10 -12.37 -6.65
CA GLU A 14 -11.39 -13.13 -7.68
C GLU A 14 -12.06 -13.07 -9.05
N SER A 15 -13.36 -13.36 -9.13
CA SER A 15 -14.11 -13.34 -10.39
C SER A 15 -14.06 -11.98 -11.08
N GLN A 16 -14.24 -10.91 -10.31
CA GLN A 16 -14.21 -9.53 -10.81
C GLN A 16 -12.80 -9.13 -11.28
N LEU A 17 -11.75 -9.52 -10.52
CA LEU A 17 -10.36 -9.25 -10.89
C LEU A 17 -9.95 -10.01 -12.16
N LEU A 18 -10.43 -11.24 -12.34
CA LEU A 18 -10.21 -12.02 -13.56
C LEU A 18 -10.92 -11.39 -14.77
N ASP A 19 -12.16 -10.89 -14.62
CA ASP A 19 -12.85 -10.17 -15.70
C ASP A 19 -12.06 -8.91 -16.11
N ILE A 20 -11.63 -8.10 -15.14
CA ILE A 20 -10.82 -6.90 -15.41
C ILE A 20 -9.51 -7.26 -16.11
N ALA A 21 -8.80 -8.30 -15.64
CA ALA A 21 -7.56 -8.75 -16.25
C ALA A 21 -7.77 -9.21 -17.70
N ASN A 22 -8.85 -9.95 -17.99
CA ASN A 22 -9.20 -10.37 -19.34
C ASN A 22 -9.49 -9.18 -20.27
N ARG A 23 -10.19 -8.16 -19.77
CA ARG A 23 -10.45 -6.91 -20.51
C ARG A 23 -9.15 -6.17 -20.83
N ILE A 24 -8.25 -6.06 -19.84
CA ILE A 24 -6.91 -5.48 -20.03
C ILE A 24 -6.13 -6.25 -21.09
N GLN A 25 -6.12 -7.58 -21.04
CA GLN A 25 -5.43 -8.42 -22.01
C GLN A 25 -6.03 -8.33 -23.41
N SER A 26 -7.34 -8.13 -23.53
CA SER A 26 -8.04 -8.04 -24.82
C SER A 26 -7.97 -6.64 -25.45
N ALA A 27 -7.76 -5.60 -24.66
CA ALA A 27 -7.69 -4.22 -25.16
C ALA A 27 -6.48 -3.99 -26.09
N ASN A 28 -6.67 -3.25 -27.18
CA ASN A 28 -5.57 -2.88 -28.09
C ASN A 28 -4.59 -1.89 -27.43
N VAL A 29 -5.13 -0.92 -26.70
CA VAL A 29 -4.42 0.10 -25.94
C VAL A 29 -5.13 0.29 -24.60
N VAL A 30 -4.33 0.40 -23.53
CA VAL A 30 -4.82 0.64 -22.17
C VAL A 30 -4.39 2.04 -21.70
N HIS A 31 -5.33 2.85 -21.23
CA HIS A 31 -5.03 4.13 -20.60
C HIS A 31 -5.04 3.95 -19.08
N LEU A 32 -3.88 4.06 -18.44
CA LEU A 32 -3.79 4.04 -16.99
C LEU A 32 -3.86 5.46 -16.45
N MET A 33 -4.85 5.76 -15.62
CA MET A 33 -5.06 7.09 -15.05
C MET A 33 -5.17 7.03 -13.53
N ALA A 34 -4.38 7.83 -12.82
CA ALA A 34 -4.43 7.94 -11.36
C ALA A 34 -4.06 9.36 -10.92
N PRO A 35 -4.53 9.83 -9.75
CA PRO A 35 -4.19 11.15 -9.25
C PRO A 35 -2.73 11.24 -8.79
N ALA A 36 -2.17 12.44 -8.84
CA ALA A 36 -0.81 12.78 -8.43
C ALA A 36 -0.60 12.76 -6.90
N ASP A 37 -1.11 11.74 -6.21
CA ASP A 37 -0.89 11.49 -4.79
C ASP A 37 -0.13 10.18 -4.60
N VAL A 38 0.49 9.98 -3.42
CA VAL A 38 1.27 8.77 -3.10
C VAL A 38 0.45 7.50 -3.34
N GLU A 39 -0.81 7.48 -2.87
CA GLU A 39 -1.75 6.37 -3.01
C GLU A 39 -2.06 6.05 -4.49
N GLY A 40 -2.22 7.08 -5.32
CA GLY A 40 -2.47 6.94 -6.75
C GLY A 40 -1.25 6.40 -7.49
N VAL A 41 -0.07 6.93 -7.18
CA VAL A 41 1.22 6.52 -7.77
C VAL A 41 1.58 5.08 -7.42
N LEU A 42 1.39 4.67 -6.17
CA LEU A 42 1.61 3.29 -5.74
C LEU A 42 0.71 2.30 -6.49
N ALA A 43 -0.58 2.59 -6.60
CA ALA A 43 -1.51 1.74 -7.33
C ALA A 43 -1.19 1.70 -8.83
N LEU A 44 -0.87 2.85 -9.42
CA LEU A 44 -0.50 2.97 -10.82
C LEU A 44 0.77 2.17 -11.15
N SER A 45 1.80 2.23 -10.29
CA SER A 45 3.07 1.52 -10.50
C SER A 45 2.91 0.00 -10.49
N GLN A 46 1.95 -0.54 -9.72
CA GLN A 46 1.66 -1.98 -9.70
C GLN A 46 1.16 -2.46 -11.07
N LEU A 47 0.11 -1.84 -11.60
CA LEU A 47 -0.47 -2.22 -12.89
C LEU A 47 0.50 -1.97 -14.04
N GLU A 48 1.15 -0.81 -14.05
CA GLU A 48 2.08 -0.44 -15.11
C GLU A 48 3.28 -1.40 -15.19
N SER A 49 3.78 -1.87 -14.05
CA SER A 49 4.82 -2.91 -14.00
C SER A 49 4.40 -4.18 -14.74
N ALA A 50 3.14 -4.62 -14.59
CA ALA A 50 2.63 -5.79 -15.27
C ALA A 50 2.43 -5.56 -16.78
N LEU A 51 1.97 -4.37 -17.18
CA LEU A 51 1.85 -4.02 -18.59
C LEU A 51 3.22 -3.99 -19.27
N LEU A 52 4.23 -3.43 -18.61
CA LEU A 52 5.61 -3.41 -19.08
C LEU A 52 6.21 -4.81 -19.18
N ASP A 53 6.04 -5.65 -18.14
CA ASP A 53 6.57 -7.02 -18.15
C ASP A 53 5.94 -7.88 -19.26
N ASN A 54 4.71 -7.57 -19.68
CA ASN A 54 4.00 -8.24 -20.78
C ASN A 54 4.06 -7.50 -22.13
N SER A 55 4.83 -6.41 -22.24
CA SER A 55 4.89 -5.58 -23.46
C SER A 55 3.53 -5.13 -23.99
N LYS A 56 2.58 -4.83 -23.10
CA LYS A 56 1.24 -4.36 -23.47
C LYS A 56 1.31 -2.89 -23.85
N ASN A 57 0.60 -2.49 -24.92
CA ASN A 57 0.50 -1.08 -25.30
C ASN A 57 -0.34 -0.32 -24.27
N TYR A 58 0.26 0.70 -23.65
CA TYR A 58 -0.45 1.56 -22.70
C TYR A 58 0.00 3.01 -22.79
N LEU A 59 -0.85 3.89 -22.26
CA LEU A 59 -0.59 5.30 -22.07
C LEU A 59 -0.86 5.64 -20.60
N ARG A 60 0.15 6.14 -19.89
CA ARG A 60 -0.01 6.66 -18.53
C ARG A 60 -0.52 8.09 -18.55
N ARG A 61 -1.39 8.45 -17.60
CA ARG A 61 -1.82 9.83 -17.37
C ARG A 61 -1.91 10.09 -15.86
N ILE A 62 -1.13 11.04 -15.38
CA ILE A 62 -1.18 11.48 -14.00
C ILE A 62 -2.18 12.64 -13.91
N LEU A 63 -3.27 12.41 -13.18
CA LEU A 63 -4.34 13.36 -12.95
C LEU A 63 -3.97 14.33 -11.81
N PRO A 64 -4.67 15.46 -11.64
CA PRO A 64 -4.46 16.35 -10.50
C PRO A 64 -4.55 15.60 -9.16
N PRO A 65 -3.82 16.04 -8.11
CA PRO A 65 -3.92 15.43 -6.78
C PRO A 65 -5.33 15.60 -6.20
N ARG A 66 -5.76 14.63 -5.39
CA ARG A 66 -7.14 14.50 -4.92
C ARG A 66 -7.27 14.43 -3.40
N LYS A 67 -6.17 14.21 -2.67
CA LYS A 67 -6.21 14.01 -1.20
C LYS A 67 -6.87 15.14 -0.42
N HIS A 68 -6.67 16.39 -0.85
CA HIS A 68 -7.21 17.59 -0.18
C HIS A 68 -8.34 18.25 -0.97
N VAL A 69 -8.89 17.57 -1.98
CA VAL A 69 -9.97 18.09 -2.80
C VAL A 69 -11.32 17.63 -2.24
N SER A 70 -12.32 18.51 -2.27
CA SER A 70 -13.69 18.16 -1.85
C SER A 70 -14.25 17.00 -2.67
N ARG A 71 -15.04 16.13 -2.02
CA ARG A 71 -15.69 14.97 -2.65
C ARG A 71 -16.67 15.36 -3.77
N ASP A 72 -17.26 16.54 -3.69
CA ASP A 72 -18.21 17.04 -4.70
C ASP A 72 -17.54 17.43 -6.02
N ASN A 73 -16.22 17.63 -5.99
CA ASN A 73 -15.46 17.95 -7.19
C ASN A 73 -15.32 16.67 -8.02
N LYS A 74 -16.12 16.55 -9.09
CA LYS A 74 -16.03 15.41 -10.01
C LYS A 74 -14.74 15.48 -10.81
N GLU A 75 -14.01 14.38 -10.80
CA GLU A 75 -12.81 14.22 -11.60
C GLU A 75 -13.21 14.13 -13.09
N ILE A 76 -12.55 14.94 -13.92
CA ILE A 76 -12.81 14.98 -15.35
C ILE A 76 -11.86 13.98 -16.02
N ILE A 77 -12.42 12.88 -16.48
CA ILE A 77 -11.68 11.85 -17.22
C ILE A 77 -11.74 12.19 -18.71
N PRO A 78 -10.60 12.34 -19.39
CA PRO A 78 -10.62 12.66 -20.81
C PRO A 78 -11.12 11.48 -21.64
N GLU A 79 -12.00 11.77 -22.60
CA GLU A 79 -12.46 10.80 -23.59
C GLU A 79 -11.29 10.40 -24.50
N VAL A 80 -11.03 9.10 -24.58
CA VAL A 80 -9.94 8.50 -25.35
C VAL A 80 -10.41 7.18 -25.95
N GLU A 81 -9.80 6.77 -27.07
CA GLU A 81 -10.03 5.44 -27.63
C GLU A 81 -9.26 4.36 -26.84
N GLY A 82 -9.86 3.17 -26.70
CA GLY A 82 -9.28 2.06 -25.95
C GLY A 82 -9.80 1.94 -24.52
N LEU A 83 -9.22 1.05 -23.74
CA LEU A 83 -9.69 0.75 -22.38
C LEU A 83 -9.09 1.72 -21.37
N VAL A 84 -9.92 2.48 -20.65
CA VAL A 84 -9.50 3.32 -19.54
C VAL A 84 -9.54 2.53 -18.22
N ILE A 85 -8.41 2.49 -17.51
CA ILE A 85 -8.34 2.08 -16.11
C ILE A 85 -8.12 3.33 -15.26
N HIS A 86 -9.17 3.77 -14.59
CA HIS A 86 -9.16 4.94 -13.72
C HIS A 86 -9.03 4.48 -12.26
N ILE A 87 -7.93 4.85 -11.61
CA ILE A 87 -7.63 4.51 -10.22
C ILE A 87 -8.00 5.70 -9.33
N SER A 88 -9.02 5.52 -8.48
CA SER A 88 -9.60 6.54 -7.62
C SER A 88 -9.45 6.18 -6.13
N PRO A 89 -8.23 6.28 -5.55
CA PRO A 89 -7.95 5.78 -4.20
C PRO A 89 -8.68 6.53 -3.07
N PHE A 90 -9.12 7.77 -3.33
CA PHE A 90 -9.80 8.65 -2.37
C PHE A 90 -11.34 8.58 -2.44
N GLN A 91 -11.88 7.76 -3.35
CA GLN A 91 -13.33 7.52 -3.38
C GLN A 91 -13.76 6.67 -2.18
N GLU A 92 -15.02 6.81 -1.79
CA GLU A 92 -15.60 5.98 -0.73
C GLU A 92 -15.55 4.51 -1.09
N THR A 93 -15.37 3.66 -0.07
CA THR A 93 -15.39 2.21 -0.22
C THR A 93 -16.74 1.76 -0.78
N GLN A 94 -16.72 0.97 -1.86
CA GLN A 94 -17.91 0.42 -2.51
C GLN A 94 -17.94 -1.11 -2.38
N SER A 95 -19.03 -1.74 -2.80
CA SER A 95 -19.16 -3.21 -2.80
C SER A 95 -18.58 -3.91 -4.02
N ALA A 96 -18.42 -3.21 -5.15
CA ALA A 96 -17.89 -3.76 -6.41
C ALA A 96 -17.32 -2.64 -7.28
N THR A 97 -16.38 -2.94 -8.19
CA THR A 97 -15.84 -1.94 -9.14
C THR A 97 -16.89 -1.50 -10.15
N HIS A 98 -16.73 -0.28 -10.64
CA HIS A 98 -17.52 0.21 -11.76
C HIS A 98 -16.88 -0.23 -13.08
N ILE A 99 -17.63 -0.97 -13.90
CA ILE A 99 -17.17 -1.53 -15.18
C ILE A 99 -18.20 -1.17 -16.25
N GLU A 100 -17.72 -0.49 -17.28
CA GLU A 100 -18.43 -0.21 -18.54
C GLU A 100 -17.63 -0.82 -19.71
N GLU A 101 -18.08 -0.61 -20.96
CA GLU A 101 -17.47 -1.24 -22.14
C GLU A 101 -15.97 -0.93 -22.28
N ASN A 102 -15.60 0.35 -22.22
CA ASN A 102 -14.22 0.84 -22.41
C ASN A 102 -13.70 1.60 -21.18
N TYR A 103 -14.33 1.43 -20.02
CA TYR A 103 -13.97 2.16 -18.81
C TYR A 103 -14.11 1.26 -17.58
N ILE A 104 -13.06 1.22 -16.76
CA ILE A 104 -13.02 0.51 -15.49
C ILE A 104 -12.52 1.48 -14.43
N GLN A 105 -13.28 1.65 -13.37
CA GLN A 105 -12.87 2.44 -12.22
C GLN A 105 -12.53 1.55 -11.03
N LEU A 106 -11.30 1.68 -10.56
CA LEU A 106 -10.78 1.02 -9.38
C LEU A 106 -10.82 2.00 -8.21
N PHE A 107 -11.64 1.69 -7.22
CA PHE A 107 -11.72 2.38 -5.94
C PHE A 107 -11.67 1.34 -4.82
N PRO A 108 -11.53 1.73 -3.55
CA PRO A 108 -11.50 0.77 -2.44
C PRO A 108 -12.77 -0.10 -2.41
N ILE A 109 -12.61 -1.41 -2.19
CA ILE A 109 -13.73 -2.36 -2.17
C ILE A 109 -13.92 -2.96 -0.78
N SER A 110 -15.14 -2.96 -0.27
CA SER A 110 -15.49 -3.59 1.00
C SER A 110 -15.37 -5.10 0.90
N VAL A 111 -14.70 -5.72 1.86
CA VAL A 111 -14.56 -7.17 1.95
C VAL A 111 -14.89 -7.66 3.34
N SER A 112 -15.35 -8.91 3.41
CA SER A 112 -15.62 -9.62 4.65
C SER A 112 -14.72 -10.84 4.72
N VAL A 113 -13.92 -10.95 5.78
CA VAL A 113 -12.98 -12.05 5.98
C VAL A 113 -13.33 -12.83 7.24
N ASN A 114 -13.19 -14.15 7.16
CA ASN A 114 -13.37 -15.05 8.30
C ASN A 114 -12.00 -15.63 8.68
N PHE A 115 -11.62 -15.51 9.95
CA PHE A 115 -10.44 -16.19 10.47
C PHE A 115 -10.81 -17.60 10.91
N PRO A 116 -9.96 -18.63 10.66
CA PRO A 116 -10.26 -20.01 11.04
C PRO A 116 -10.63 -20.20 12.51
N ASN A 117 -10.08 -19.35 13.40
CA ASN A 117 -10.28 -19.43 14.85
C ASN A 117 -11.28 -18.37 15.39
N SER A 118 -12.04 -17.70 14.52
CA SER A 118 -13.00 -16.66 14.89
C SER A 118 -14.39 -17.05 14.43
N SER A 119 -15.37 -17.00 15.34
CA SER A 119 -16.80 -17.09 14.98
C SER A 119 -17.35 -15.78 14.41
N ARG A 120 -16.56 -14.69 14.43
CA ARG A 120 -16.94 -13.38 13.90
C ARG A 120 -16.35 -13.18 12.51
N THR A 121 -17.18 -12.66 11.61
CA THR A 121 -16.78 -12.07 10.34
C THR A 121 -16.21 -10.67 10.59
N HIS A 122 -15.06 -10.39 10.00
CA HIS A 122 -14.39 -9.12 10.09
C HIS A 122 -14.54 -8.37 8.78
N ASN A 123 -14.95 -7.11 8.85
CA ASN A 123 -15.13 -6.28 7.67
C ASN A 123 -13.93 -5.35 7.52
N GLY A 124 -13.47 -5.17 6.28
CA GLY A 124 -12.41 -4.23 5.93
C GLY A 124 -12.60 -3.71 4.51
N ALA A 125 -11.58 -3.04 3.99
CA ALA A 125 -11.60 -2.54 2.62
C ALA A 125 -10.25 -2.83 1.95
N VAL A 126 -10.29 -3.49 0.79
CA VAL A 126 -9.10 -3.64 -0.06
C VAL A 126 -8.90 -2.35 -0.82
N ASP A 127 -7.74 -1.72 -0.62
CA ASP A 127 -7.39 -0.46 -1.27
C ASP A 127 -6.94 -0.64 -2.72
N CYS A 128 -6.86 0.47 -3.47
CA CYS A 128 -6.47 0.45 -4.88
C CYS A 128 -5.06 -0.11 -5.14
N THR A 129 -4.11 0.07 -4.22
CA THR A 129 -2.76 -0.49 -4.36
C THR A 129 -2.81 -2.00 -4.30
N ALA A 130 -3.52 -2.55 -3.31
CA ALA A 130 -3.72 -3.99 -3.17
C ALA A 130 -4.51 -4.59 -4.34
N LEU A 131 -5.57 -3.92 -4.82
CA LEU A 131 -6.32 -4.34 -6.02
C LEU A 131 -5.43 -4.36 -7.27
N CYS A 132 -4.64 -3.30 -7.48
CA CYS A 132 -3.73 -3.19 -8.62
C CYS A 132 -2.60 -4.21 -8.55
N ALA A 133 -2.08 -4.54 -7.36
CA ALA A 133 -1.10 -5.59 -7.16
C ALA A 133 -1.67 -6.99 -7.45
N ALA A 134 -2.93 -7.24 -7.09
CA ALA A 134 -3.63 -8.47 -7.43
C ALA A 134 -3.82 -8.61 -8.95
N LEU A 135 -4.30 -7.56 -9.62
CA LEU A 135 -4.40 -7.51 -11.08
C LEU A 135 -3.04 -7.70 -11.75
N ALA A 136 -2.00 -7.03 -11.25
CA ALA A 136 -0.64 -7.18 -11.75
C ALA A 136 -0.14 -8.62 -11.65
N SER A 137 -0.46 -9.31 -10.55
CA SER A 137 -0.12 -10.73 -10.33
C SER A 137 -0.89 -11.67 -11.27
N ILE A 138 -2.13 -11.33 -11.66
CA ILE A 138 -2.89 -12.09 -12.68
C ILE A 138 -2.28 -11.87 -14.06
N LEU A 139 -2.00 -10.61 -14.40
CA LEU A 139 -1.52 -10.22 -15.71
C LEU A 139 -0.12 -10.77 -15.98
N SER A 140 0.82 -10.57 -15.05
CA SER A 140 2.23 -10.98 -15.20
C SER A 140 2.73 -11.69 -13.94
N PRO A 141 2.32 -12.95 -13.70
CA PRO A 141 2.65 -13.70 -12.48
C PRO A 141 4.16 -13.91 -12.28
N ASP A 142 4.90 -14.04 -13.39
CA ASP A 142 6.35 -14.20 -13.40
C ASP A 142 7.11 -12.89 -13.73
N GLY A 143 6.37 -11.77 -13.79
CA GLY A 143 6.90 -10.46 -14.12
C GLY A 143 8.00 -10.00 -13.15
N SER A 144 9.14 -9.57 -13.70
CA SER A 144 10.28 -9.12 -12.90
C SER A 144 9.99 -7.84 -12.12
N ARG A 145 9.24 -6.90 -12.71
CA ARG A 145 8.84 -5.64 -12.07
C ARG A 145 7.70 -5.88 -11.09
N VAL A 146 6.73 -6.72 -11.47
CA VAL A 146 5.64 -7.14 -10.55
C VAL A 146 6.21 -7.79 -9.28
N ARG A 147 7.20 -8.66 -9.42
CA ARG A 147 7.91 -9.26 -8.28
C ARG A 147 8.60 -8.24 -7.39
N LYS A 148 9.28 -7.24 -7.97
CA LYS A 148 9.93 -6.15 -7.21
C LYS A 148 8.91 -5.29 -6.46
N GLN A 149 7.75 -5.04 -7.06
CA GLN A 149 6.67 -4.23 -6.50
C GLN A 149 5.85 -4.94 -5.41
N ARG A 150 5.97 -6.27 -5.33
CA ARG A 150 5.22 -7.11 -4.40
C ARG A 150 5.18 -6.61 -2.96
N PRO A 151 6.29 -6.17 -2.34
CA PRO A 151 6.29 -5.71 -0.96
C PRO A 151 5.36 -4.51 -0.73
N LEU A 152 5.15 -3.67 -1.75
CA LEU A 152 4.33 -2.46 -1.63
C LEU A 152 2.82 -2.73 -1.75
N THR A 153 2.39 -3.99 -1.89
CA THR A 153 0.96 -4.38 -1.89
C THR A 153 0.23 -3.88 -0.63
N ILE A 154 0.93 -3.85 0.52
CA ILE A 154 0.43 -3.41 1.83
C ILE A 154 0.35 -1.87 1.95
N ALA A 155 1.04 -1.13 1.08
CA ALA A 155 1.26 0.31 1.27
C ALA A 155 -0.05 1.11 1.29
N GLY A 156 -1.01 0.81 0.42
CA GLY A 156 -2.28 1.52 0.42
C GLY A 156 -3.11 1.28 1.69
N SER A 157 -3.10 0.07 2.24
CA SER A 157 -3.74 -0.25 3.52
C SER A 157 -3.09 0.52 4.67
N TRP A 158 -1.77 0.71 4.62
CA TRP A 158 -1.05 1.59 5.56
C TRP A 158 -1.43 3.06 5.40
N LEU A 159 -1.60 3.56 4.18
CA LEU A 159 -1.92 4.98 3.93
C LEU A 159 -3.37 5.35 4.27
N ARG A 160 -4.26 4.36 4.32
CA ARG A 160 -5.66 4.57 4.73
C ARG A 160 -5.78 4.71 6.24
N SER A 161 -6.82 5.44 6.65
CA SER A 161 -7.21 5.60 8.05
C SER A 161 -7.76 4.31 8.69
N GLY A 162 -7.82 3.19 7.97
CA GLY A 162 -8.22 1.89 8.53
C GLY A 162 -7.29 1.46 9.67
N ALA A 163 -5.99 1.74 9.53
CA ALA A 163 -4.99 1.52 10.58
C ALA A 163 -5.14 2.46 11.79
N ASP A 164 -5.92 3.55 11.66
CA ASP A 164 -6.23 4.45 12.77
C ASP A 164 -7.47 4.00 13.55
N ALA A 165 -8.26 3.06 13.00
CA ALA A 165 -9.39 2.43 13.67
C ALA A 165 -8.93 1.29 14.61
N ASN A 166 -9.89 0.71 15.36
CA ASN A 166 -9.61 -0.32 16.37
C ASN A 166 -8.98 -1.61 15.80
N TYR A 167 -9.11 -1.90 14.51
CA TYR A 167 -8.53 -3.08 13.85
C TYR A 167 -8.71 -2.98 12.33
N ASP A 168 -7.66 -3.26 11.56
CA ASP A 168 -7.74 -3.45 10.11
C ASP A 168 -7.39 -4.92 9.75
N PRO A 169 -8.40 -5.76 9.43
CA PRO A 169 -8.17 -7.15 9.07
C PRO A 169 -7.44 -7.29 7.72
N VAL A 170 -7.62 -6.34 6.80
CA VAL A 170 -7.02 -6.40 5.46
C VAL A 170 -5.52 -6.16 5.57
N LEU A 171 -5.11 -5.13 6.32
CA LEU A 171 -3.70 -4.86 6.61
C LEU A 171 -3.02 -6.08 7.23
N SER A 172 -3.61 -6.65 8.28
CA SER A 172 -3.05 -7.81 9.00
C SER A 172 -2.89 -9.02 8.08
N ILE A 173 -3.94 -9.37 7.33
CA ILE A 173 -3.91 -10.54 6.44
C ILE A 173 -2.90 -10.35 5.30
N LEU A 174 -2.84 -9.16 4.68
CA LEU A 174 -1.86 -8.87 3.63
C LEU A 174 -0.43 -8.93 4.18
N ARG A 175 -0.18 -8.31 5.33
CA ARG A 175 1.11 -8.35 6.01
C ARG A 175 1.57 -9.79 6.24
N ASP A 176 0.72 -10.59 6.89
CA ASP A 176 1.06 -11.98 7.22
C ASP A 176 1.23 -12.82 5.95
N HIS A 177 0.43 -12.60 4.90
CA HIS A 177 0.62 -13.29 3.62
C HIS A 177 1.97 -12.96 2.99
N LEU A 178 2.35 -11.68 2.94
CA LEU A 178 3.59 -11.20 2.34
C LEU A 178 4.83 -11.66 3.12
N ASP A 179 4.75 -11.69 4.45
CA ASP A 179 5.81 -12.19 5.34
C ASP A 179 5.99 -13.70 5.16
N ASN A 180 4.89 -14.47 5.17
CA ASN A 180 4.90 -15.92 4.99
C ASN A 180 5.38 -16.38 3.60
N GLU A 181 5.39 -15.51 2.59
CA GLU A 181 5.96 -15.79 1.27
C GLU A 181 7.37 -15.21 1.07
N GLY A 182 7.89 -14.46 2.05
CA GLY A 182 9.22 -13.85 2.04
C GLY A 182 9.34 -12.55 1.22
N SER A 183 8.21 -11.93 0.86
CA SER A 183 8.21 -10.65 0.13
C SER A 183 8.51 -9.47 1.06
N ILE A 184 8.13 -9.59 2.33
CA ILE A 184 8.54 -8.69 3.41
C ILE A 184 9.06 -9.51 4.58
N GLU A 185 9.69 -8.84 5.53
CA GLU A 185 10.04 -9.38 6.83
C GLU A 185 9.50 -8.46 7.92
N ILE A 186 8.77 -8.99 8.88
CA ILE A 186 8.23 -8.20 10.00
C ILE A 186 9.23 -8.13 11.15
N ARG A 187 9.55 -6.90 11.58
CA ARG A 187 10.48 -6.63 12.68
C ARG A 187 9.91 -5.65 13.70
N PRO A 188 10.29 -5.74 14.99
CA PRO A 188 10.03 -4.67 15.93
C PRO A 188 10.91 -3.44 15.60
N LEU A 189 10.47 -2.26 16.03
CA LEU A 189 11.14 -0.98 15.77
C LEU A 189 12.64 -0.95 16.08
N PRO A 190 13.14 -1.54 17.19
CA PRO A 190 14.57 -1.58 17.48
C PRO A 190 15.41 -2.48 16.55
N GLU A 191 14.78 -3.28 15.68
CA GLU A 191 15.47 -4.11 14.69
C GLU A 191 15.47 -3.48 13.28
N VAL A 192 14.76 -2.36 13.09
CA VAL A 192 14.83 -1.58 11.86
C VAL A 192 16.12 -0.76 11.88
N PRO A 193 16.98 -0.83 10.85
CA PRO A 193 18.25 -0.09 10.83
C PRO A 193 18.05 1.43 10.81
N SER A 194 17.19 1.94 9.94
CA SER A 194 16.99 3.38 9.72
C SER A 194 15.49 3.77 9.74
N PRO A 195 14.79 3.63 10.88
CA PRO A 195 13.38 3.99 10.98
C PRO A 195 13.20 5.51 11.02
N GLU A 196 12.13 6.00 10.40
CA GLU A 196 11.69 7.37 10.52
C GLU A 196 10.88 7.54 11.81
N VAL A 197 11.45 8.29 12.76
CA VAL A 197 10.90 8.40 14.12
C VAL A 197 9.87 9.52 14.22
N SER A 198 9.91 10.51 13.32
CA SER A 198 8.97 11.65 13.32
C SER A 198 7.50 11.23 13.19
N MET A 199 7.25 10.03 12.68
CA MET A 199 5.90 9.47 12.54
C MET A 199 5.29 8.99 13.87
N ILE A 200 6.07 8.88 14.96
CA ILE A 200 5.61 8.45 16.28
C ILE A 200 5.73 9.64 17.26
N PRO A 201 4.63 10.37 17.53
CA PRO A 201 4.64 11.49 18.45
C PRO A 201 5.22 11.12 19.81
N GLY A 202 6.13 11.93 20.35
CA GLY A 202 6.74 11.73 21.66
C GLY A 202 7.88 10.70 21.73
N LEU A 203 8.12 9.91 20.67
CA LEU A 203 9.18 8.92 20.69
C LEU A 203 10.58 9.57 20.60
N SER A 204 11.47 9.22 21.52
CA SER A 204 12.83 9.75 21.53
C SER A 204 13.75 8.96 20.59
N LYS A 205 14.21 9.60 19.50
CA LYS A 205 15.23 9.05 18.59
C LYS A 205 16.51 8.65 19.33
N MET A 206 16.92 9.43 20.35
CA MET A 206 18.09 9.10 21.16
C MET A 206 17.90 7.81 21.96
N MET A 207 16.73 7.63 22.57
CA MET A 207 16.42 6.41 23.33
C MET A 207 16.34 5.19 22.39
N LEU A 208 15.72 5.34 21.22
CA LEU A 208 15.67 4.28 20.21
C LEU A 208 17.08 3.85 19.78
N ASN A 209 17.95 4.81 19.43
CA ASN A 209 19.33 4.51 19.02
C ASN A 209 20.12 3.78 20.13
N ARG A 210 19.88 4.11 21.41
CA ARG A 210 20.48 3.39 22.54
C ARG A 210 19.93 1.97 22.62
N LEU A 211 18.61 1.82 22.48
CA LEU A 211 17.94 0.51 22.53
C LEU A 211 18.42 -0.41 21.41
N GLN A 212 18.52 0.06 20.16
CA GLN A 212 19.03 -0.69 19.01
C GLN A 212 20.41 -1.30 19.29
N ARG A 213 21.31 -0.56 19.97
CA ARG A 213 22.67 -1.05 20.32
C ARG A 213 22.67 -2.15 21.38
N SER A 214 21.72 -2.11 22.31
CA SER A 214 21.59 -3.11 23.38
C SER A 214 20.69 -4.30 22.98
N TRP A 215 19.81 -4.12 21.99
CA TRP A 215 18.77 -5.07 21.60
C TRP A 215 19.27 -6.51 21.35
N PRO A 216 20.40 -6.75 20.65
CA PRO A 216 20.88 -8.11 20.40
C PRO A 216 21.32 -8.86 21.66
N LYS A 217 21.54 -8.14 22.77
CA LYS A 217 22.00 -8.69 24.05
C LYS A 217 20.86 -8.93 25.04
N MET A 218 19.65 -8.50 24.70
CA MET A 218 18.48 -8.57 25.58
C MET A 218 17.71 -9.86 25.37
N ASP A 219 17.24 -10.45 26.46
CA ASP A 219 16.23 -11.52 26.45
C ASP A 219 14.81 -10.98 26.19
N ILE A 220 13.82 -11.87 26.14
CA ILE A 220 12.43 -11.55 25.80
C ILE A 220 11.80 -10.58 26.83
N GLU A 221 12.05 -10.79 28.13
CA GLU A 221 11.49 -9.95 29.20
C GLU A 221 12.10 -8.55 29.16
N GLN A 222 13.42 -8.47 28.99
CA GLN A 222 14.15 -7.21 28.84
C GLN A 222 13.67 -6.42 27.62
N ARG A 223 13.45 -7.08 26.48
CA ARG A 223 12.93 -6.46 25.26
C ARG A 223 11.53 -5.88 25.46
N SER A 224 10.64 -6.64 26.09
CA SER A 224 9.27 -6.20 26.39
C SER A 224 9.25 -4.96 27.30
N SER A 225 10.03 -5.00 28.38
CA SER A 225 10.17 -3.87 29.30
C SER A 225 10.77 -2.63 28.62
N ALA A 226 11.82 -2.81 27.83
CA ALA A 226 12.50 -1.71 27.14
C ALA A 226 11.63 -1.03 26.08
N ILE A 227 10.82 -1.79 25.32
CA ILE A 227 9.84 -1.20 24.40
C ILE A 227 8.76 -0.43 25.17
N SER A 228 8.26 -0.99 26.28
CA SER A 228 7.25 -0.31 27.10
C SER A 228 7.75 1.05 27.60
N GLU A 229 9.00 1.12 28.06
CA GLU A 229 9.64 2.38 28.48
C GLU A 229 9.81 3.35 27.30
N LEU A 230 10.25 2.85 26.14
CA LEU A 230 10.44 3.67 24.93
C LEU A 230 9.15 4.33 24.46
N VAL A 231 8.04 3.61 24.50
CA VAL A 231 6.75 4.00 23.92
C VAL A 231 5.86 4.77 24.90
N LEU A 232 6.14 4.70 26.20
CA LEU A 232 5.37 5.38 27.25
C LEU A 232 5.10 6.88 27.00
N PRO A 233 6.05 7.69 26.48
CA PRO A 233 5.78 9.08 26.14
C PRO A 233 4.73 9.22 25.03
N SER A 234 4.75 8.35 24.03
CA SER A 234 3.83 8.37 22.88
C SER A 234 2.38 8.08 23.29
N LEU A 235 2.18 7.29 24.35
CA LEU A 235 0.84 7.00 24.89
C LEU A 235 0.20 8.19 25.62
N ARG A 236 0.96 9.24 25.91
CA ARG A 236 0.49 10.44 26.64
C ARG A 236 0.18 11.61 25.72
N ILE A 237 0.42 11.47 24.42
CA ILE A 237 0.31 12.54 23.43
C ILE A 237 -0.78 12.17 22.43
N GLU A 238 -1.66 13.12 22.13
CA GLU A 238 -2.63 12.98 21.05
C GLU A 238 -1.93 13.06 19.68
N GLY A 239 -2.41 12.28 18.71
CA GLY A 239 -1.90 12.33 17.34
C GLY A 239 -1.58 10.97 16.71
N ILE A 240 -1.68 9.89 17.48
CA ILE A 240 -1.58 8.52 16.96
C ILE A 240 -2.55 7.59 17.70
N SER A 241 -3.22 6.69 16.97
CA SER A 241 -4.06 5.67 17.60
C SER A 241 -3.20 4.58 18.24
N THR A 242 -3.74 3.89 19.26
CA THR A 242 -3.05 2.76 19.90
C THR A 242 -2.70 1.67 18.90
N MET A 243 -3.57 1.39 17.93
CA MET A 243 -3.35 0.36 16.90
C MET A 243 -2.25 0.76 15.92
N ARG A 244 -2.27 2.01 15.45
CA ARG A 244 -1.21 2.56 14.61
C ARG A 244 0.14 2.50 15.32
N LEU A 245 0.16 2.84 16.60
CA LEU A 245 1.36 2.75 17.43
C LEU A 245 1.86 1.31 17.58
N GLU A 246 0.95 0.35 17.78
CA GLU A 246 1.30 -1.07 17.86
C GLU A 246 1.96 -1.57 16.57
N GLU A 247 1.39 -1.26 15.41
CA GLU A 247 1.98 -1.60 14.11
C GLU A 247 3.37 -0.96 13.91
N LEU A 248 3.54 0.30 14.34
CA LEU A 248 4.83 1.01 14.24
C LEU A 248 5.89 0.50 15.23
N VAL A 249 5.49 -0.15 16.30
CA VAL A 249 6.42 -0.63 17.33
C VAL A 249 6.78 -2.08 17.10
N TRP A 250 5.82 -2.92 16.72
CA TRP A 250 5.99 -4.37 16.65
C TRP A 250 6.04 -4.93 15.24
N HIS A 251 5.38 -4.28 14.28
CA HIS A 251 5.09 -4.86 12.98
C HIS A 251 5.69 -4.06 11.81
N ARG A 252 6.98 -3.71 11.90
CA ARG A 252 7.68 -2.97 10.85
C ARG A 252 7.96 -3.86 9.66
N ALA A 253 7.25 -3.62 8.57
CA ALA A 253 7.45 -4.32 7.31
C ALA A 253 8.74 -3.86 6.61
N MET A 254 9.73 -4.74 6.58
CA MET A 254 10.99 -4.57 5.87
C MET A 254 10.93 -5.21 4.49
N ILE A 255 11.48 -4.53 3.49
CA ILE A 255 11.79 -5.16 2.20
C ILE A 255 13.16 -5.82 2.33
N PRO A 256 13.32 -7.12 2.01
CA PRO A 256 14.61 -7.79 2.12
C PRO A 256 15.70 -7.04 1.34
N GLY A 257 16.80 -6.70 2.03
CA GLY A 257 17.93 -5.95 1.47
C GLY A 257 17.83 -4.43 1.62
N ASN A 258 16.73 -3.89 2.15
CA ASN A 258 16.59 -2.46 2.45
C ASN A 258 16.82 -2.16 3.94
N ASP A 259 17.34 -0.96 4.22
CA ASP A 259 17.60 -0.49 5.59
C ASP A 259 16.44 0.30 6.20
N ILE A 260 15.45 0.68 5.39
CA ILE A 260 14.30 1.51 5.76
C ILE A 260 13.03 0.69 5.56
N ASP A 261 12.19 0.61 6.58
CA ASP A 261 10.89 -0.06 6.51
C ASP A 261 9.89 0.70 5.61
N ILE A 262 8.86 -0.01 5.15
CA ILE A 262 7.85 0.55 4.24
C ILE A 262 7.13 1.75 4.87
N ALA A 263 6.81 1.71 6.16
CA ALA A 263 6.07 2.79 6.82
C ALA A 263 6.89 4.10 6.85
N SER A 264 8.20 4.00 7.10
CA SER A 264 9.14 5.12 7.03
C SER A 264 9.28 5.67 5.61
N GLN A 265 9.44 4.79 4.61
CA GLN A 265 9.51 5.20 3.20
C GLN A 265 8.25 5.99 2.81
N LEU A 266 7.07 5.51 3.19
CA LEU A 266 5.79 6.17 2.92
C LEU A 266 5.67 7.52 3.63
N HIS A 267 6.09 7.60 4.89
CA HIS A 267 6.08 8.87 5.64
C HIS A 267 7.00 9.92 5.00
N GLN A 268 8.20 9.51 4.58
CA GLN A 268 9.14 10.39 3.90
C GLN A 268 8.60 10.85 2.54
N ALA A 269 8.03 9.93 1.76
CA ALA A 269 7.39 10.26 0.48
C ALA A 269 6.25 11.27 0.67
N GLN A 270 5.35 11.05 1.65
CA GLN A 270 4.26 11.98 1.93
C GLN A 270 4.76 13.36 2.39
N SER A 271 5.82 13.40 3.19
CA SER A 271 6.37 14.65 3.74
C SER A 271 7.07 15.51 2.67
N GLN A 272 7.56 14.89 1.60
CA GLN A 272 8.25 15.57 0.50
C GLN A 272 7.33 15.86 -0.69
N TRP A 273 6.05 15.49 -0.60
CA TRP A 273 5.12 15.61 -1.72
C TRP A 273 4.77 17.08 -2.00
N PRO A 274 4.93 17.57 -3.25
CA PRO A 274 4.62 18.97 -3.56
C PRO A 274 3.15 19.33 -3.34
N GLN A 275 2.91 20.57 -2.95
CA GLN A 275 1.55 21.11 -2.77
C GLN A 275 1.01 21.75 -4.06
N ASP A 276 1.87 22.25 -4.93
CA ASP A 276 1.48 22.75 -6.25
C ASP A 276 1.08 21.57 -7.16
N GLU A 277 -0.03 21.72 -7.88
CA GLU A 277 -0.56 20.67 -8.74
C GLU A 277 0.41 20.26 -9.87
N THR A 278 1.09 21.22 -10.47
CA THR A 278 1.99 20.95 -11.60
C THR A 278 3.26 20.26 -11.11
N GLU A 279 3.85 20.76 -10.02
CA GLU A 279 5.00 20.13 -9.37
C GLU A 279 4.66 18.73 -8.88
N ALA A 280 3.47 18.51 -8.30
CA ALA A 280 3.02 17.21 -7.83
C ALA A 280 2.94 16.20 -8.99
N LYS A 281 2.45 16.59 -10.17
CA LYS A 281 2.41 15.70 -11.35
C LYS A 281 3.80 15.28 -11.83
N VAL A 282 4.75 16.22 -11.88
CA VAL A 282 6.14 15.92 -12.30
C VAL A 282 6.83 15.03 -11.25
N HIS A 283 6.63 15.34 -9.97
CA HIS A 283 7.14 14.54 -8.86
C HIS A 283 6.57 13.12 -8.88
N ALA A 284 5.25 12.98 -9.04
CA ALA A 284 4.55 11.71 -9.15
C ALA A 284 5.10 10.85 -10.29
N SER A 285 5.36 11.43 -11.47
CA SER A 285 5.97 10.70 -12.59
C SER A 285 7.37 10.18 -12.24
N THR A 286 8.17 11.01 -11.59
CA THR A 286 9.54 10.65 -11.18
C THR A 286 9.54 9.52 -10.16
N ILE A 287 8.69 9.61 -9.14
CA ILE A 287 8.52 8.58 -8.12
C ILE A 287 8.03 7.28 -8.74
N LEU A 288 7.04 7.34 -9.64
CA LEU A 288 6.52 6.17 -10.33
C LEU A 288 7.61 5.42 -11.10
N ASP A 289 8.45 6.12 -11.87
CA ASP A 289 9.55 5.50 -12.61
C ASP A 289 10.58 4.85 -11.67
N GLY A 290 10.86 5.50 -10.54
CA GLY A 290 11.68 4.97 -9.46
C GLY A 290 11.11 3.68 -8.88
N LEU A 291 9.82 3.68 -8.54
CA LEU A 291 9.09 2.53 -8.02
C LEU A 291 9.15 1.37 -9.03
N ILE A 292 8.80 1.58 -10.30
CA ILE A 292 8.83 0.52 -11.33
C ILE A 292 10.23 -0.10 -11.46
N THR A 293 11.27 0.71 -11.33
CA THR A 293 12.66 0.24 -11.52
C THR A 293 13.20 -0.48 -10.27
N LYS A 294 12.94 0.07 -9.08
CA LYS A 294 13.55 -0.33 -7.81
C LYS A 294 12.65 -1.21 -6.93
N GLY A 295 11.33 -1.05 -7.01
CA GLY A 295 10.34 -1.74 -6.17
C GLY A 295 10.13 -1.11 -4.78
N HIS A 296 10.68 0.07 -4.54
CA HIS A 296 10.63 0.83 -3.29
C HIS A 296 10.97 2.31 -3.57
N PHE A 297 10.71 3.20 -2.60
CA PHE A 297 11.00 4.63 -2.71
C PHE A 297 12.52 4.91 -2.72
#